data_AF-A0A0A9DNK9-F1
#
_entry.id   AF-A0A0A9DNK9-F1
#
_cell.length_a   1.000
_cell.length_b   1.000
_cell.length_c   1.000
_cell.angle_alpha   90.00
_cell.angle_beta   90.00
_cell.angle_gamma   90.00
#
_symmetry.space_group_name_H-M   'P 1'
#
loop_
_entity.id
_entity.type
_entity.pdbx_description
1 polymer ?
#
loop_
_entity_poly.entity_id
_entity_poly.type
_entity_poly.pdbx_seq_one_letter_code
_entity_poly.pdbx_strand_id
1 'polypeptide(L)'
;MILWHFPSLGGKEYLLHHGLSIYAIGLALLSGKSHVYILMVLFTEVTTPFVNLRWYLDVAGQKTCNLYLFNGLALFAGWLIARIILFIYMFTHMYFHFDQVKSIFTLGFYSTLMVPSVVAVLNVVWFVKIFKGMVKTLSRKKQHSENGKKD
;
A
#
# COMPACT_ATOMS: atom_id res chain seq x y z
N MET A 1 16.61 -6.09 0.24
CA MET A 1 15.33 -6.63 -0.30
C MET A 1 15.05 -6.12 -1.70
N ILE A 2 14.90 -4.80 -1.89
CA ILE A 2 14.48 -4.16 -3.16
C ILE A 2 15.29 -4.62 -4.38
N LEU A 3 16.63 -4.50 -4.34
CA LEU A 3 17.48 -4.84 -5.49
C LEU A 3 17.73 -6.35 -5.65
N TRP A 4 17.64 -7.12 -4.56
CA TRP A 4 18.00 -8.54 -4.54
C TRP A 4 16.87 -9.46 -4.99
N HIS A 5 15.62 -9.05 -4.79
CA HIS A 5 14.42 -9.82 -5.12
C HIS A 5 13.57 -9.16 -6.21
N PHE A 6 14.09 -8.14 -6.90
CA PHE A 6 13.41 -7.59 -8.07
C PHE A 6 13.33 -8.65 -9.19
N PRO A 7 12.18 -8.86 -9.85
CA PRO A 7 10.90 -8.14 -9.75
C PRO A 7 9.84 -8.78 -8.84
N SER A 8 10.18 -9.79 -8.03
CA SER A 8 9.23 -10.63 -7.28
C SER A 8 8.37 -9.89 -6.24
N LEU A 9 8.80 -8.71 -5.77
CA LEU A 9 8.13 -7.90 -4.75
C LEU A 9 7.39 -6.67 -5.32
N GLY A 10 6.74 -6.81 -6.49
CA GLY A 10 5.81 -5.78 -7.00
C GLY A 10 6.24 -5.07 -8.29
N GLY A 11 7.22 -5.60 -9.02
CA GLY A 11 7.54 -5.12 -10.37
C GLY A 11 8.10 -3.70 -10.46
N LYS A 12 7.95 -3.08 -11.64
CA LYS A 12 8.46 -1.71 -11.91
C LYS A 12 7.69 -0.65 -11.11
N GLU A 13 6.43 -0.94 -10.79
CA GLU A 13 5.55 -0.11 -9.97
C GLU A 13 6.13 0.10 -8.56
N TYR A 14 6.78 -0.93 -8.02
CA TYR A 14 7.47 -0.86 -6.73
C TYR A 14 8.66 0.12 -6.78
N LEU A 15 9.46 0.10 -7.84
CA LEU A 15 10.55 1.06 -8.04
C LEU A 15 10.03 2.49 -8.17
N LEU A 16 8.97 2.69 -8.96
CA LEU A 16 8.34 4.00 -9.12
C LEU A 16 7.83 4.54 -7.78
N HIS A 17 7.10 3.72 -7.02
CA HIS A 17 6.62 4.07 -5.67
C HIS A 17 7.76 4.51 -4.77
N HIS A 18 8.83 3.71 -4.66
CA HIS A 18 9.94 4.02 -3.76
C HIS A 18 10.74 5.24 -4.23
N GLY A 19 10.96 5.38 -5.54
CA GLY A 19 11.63 6.56 -6.10
C GLY A 19 10.87 7.86 -5.80
N LEU A 20 9.56 7.86 -6.01
CA LEU A 20 8.70 9.01 -5.69
C LEU A 20 8.65 9.30 -4.19
N SER A 21 8.57 8.27 -3.34
CA SER A 21 8.58 8.43 -1.88
C SER A 21 9.91 8.99 -1.37
N ILE A 22 11.05 8.48 -1.86
CA ILE A 22 12.39 9.00 -1.49
C ILE A 22 12.54 10.45 -1.93
N TYR A 23 12.12 10.76 -3.17
CA TYR A 23 12.10 12.13 -3.68
C TYR A 23 11.28 13.06 -2.78
N ALA A 24 10.05 12.67 -2.44
CA ALA A 24 9.14 13.50 -1.65
C ALA A 24 9.63 13.69 -0.20
N ILE A 25 10.17 12.62 0.42
CA ILE A 25 10.81 12.69 1.74
C ILE A 25 12.00 13.64 1.69
N GLY A 26 12.89 13.49 0.71
CA GLY A 26 14.04 14.37 0.53
C GLY A 26 13.64 15.84 0.37
N LEU A 27 12.66 16.11 -0.48
CA LEU A 27 12.15 17.46 -0.69
C LEU A 27 11.58 18.09 0.59
N ALA A 28 10.82 17.32 1.38
CA ALA A 28 10.24 17.79 2.63
C ALA A 28 11.29 18.01 3.74
N LEU A 29 12.32 17.16 3.81
CA LEU A 29 13.43 17.33 4.74
C LEU A 29 14.28 18.57 4.40
N LEU A 30 14.60 18.77 3.11
CA LEU A 30 15.41 19.91 2.67
C LEU A 30 14.66 21.25 2.76
N SER A 31 13.35 21.25 2.53
CA SER A 31 12.54 22.49 2.57
C SER A 31 11.95 22.81 3.94
N GLY A 32 11.85 21.83 4.84
CA GLY A 32 11.14 21.98 6.11
C GLY A 32 9.62 22.16 5.96
N LYS A 33 9.03 21.72 4.83
CA LYS A 33 7.60 21.88 4.49
C LYS A 33 6.95 20.52 4.18
N SER A 34 5.62 20.50 4.15
CA SER A 34 4.80 19.32 3.78
C SER A 34 4.95 18.08 4.69
N HIS A 35 5.53 18.20 5.89
CA HIS A 35 5.76 17.05 6.78
C HIS A 35 4.48 16.28 7.13
N VAL A 36 3.36 16.97 7.32
CA VAL A 36 2.09 16.31 7.63
C VAL A 36 1.69 15.30 6.54
N TYR A 37 1.85 15.66 5.26
CA TYR A 37 1.51 14.79 4.13
C TYR A 37 2.53 13.68 3.93
N ILE A 38 3.82 13.97 4.14
CA ILE A 38 4.87 12.94 4.10
C ILE A 38 4.67 11.91 5.20
N LEU A 39 4.33 12.32 6.42
CA LEU A 39 4.08 11.40 7.53
C LEU A 39 2.84 10.54 7.28
N MET A 40 1.77 11.08 6.68
CA MET A 40 0.62 10.28 6.24
C MET A 40 1.03 9.23 5.20
N VAL A 41 1.80 9.62 4.17
CA VAL A 41 2.28 8.66 3.15
C VAL A 41 3.22 7.62 3.79
N LEU A 42 4.09 8.01 4.72
CA LEU A 42 5.01 7.10 5.40
C LEU A 42 4.27 6.09 6.29
N PHE A 43 3.16 6.49 6.92
CA PHE A 43 2.33 5.59 7.70
C PHE A 43 1.83 4.39 6.90
N THR A 44 1.71 4.52 5.57
CA THR A 44 1.30 3.42 4.68
C THR A 44 2.28 2.23 4.71
N GLU A 45 3.53 2.45 5.13
CA GLU A 45 4.53 1.39 5.31
C GLU A 45 4.17 0.42 6.45
N VAL A 46 3.19 0.75 7.29
CA VAL A 46 2.64 -0.18 8.29
C VAL A 46 2.11 -1.47 7.65
N THR A 47 1.76 -1.47 6.36
CA THR A 47 1.31 -2.67 5.66
C THR A 47 2.47 -3.57 5.18
N THR A 48 3.69 -3.03 5.12
CA THR A 48 4.88 -3.69 4.52
C THR A 48 5.30 -4.96 5.26
N PRO A 49 5.27 -5.05 6.60
CA PRO A 49 5.50 -6.30 7.31
C PRO A 49 4.56 -7.44 6.86
N PHE A 50 3.28 -7.16 6.60
CA PHE A 50 2.32 -8.17 6.15
C PHE A 50 2.59 -8.64 4.72
N VAL A 51 3.01 -7.72 3.84
CA VAL A 51 3.44 -8.05 2.46
C VAL A 51 4.64 -8.99 2.50
N ASN A 52 5.65 -8.64 3.29
CA ASN A 52 6.88 -9.44 3.41
C ASN A 52 6.63 -10.80 4.04
N LEU A 53 5.82 -10.87 5.10
CA LEU A 53 5.43 -12.15 5.72
C LEU A 53 4.67 -13.04 4.74
N ARG A 54 3.76 -12.47 3.95
CA ARG A 54 3.01 -13.22 2.93
C ARG A 54 3.94 -13.80 1.88
N TRP A 55 4.86 -12.99 1.37
CA TRP A 55 5.84 -13.42 0.38
C TRP A 55 6.78 -14.50 0.94
N TYR A 56 7.25 -14.34 2.18
CA TYR A 56 8.11 -15.33 2.83
C TYR A 56 7.42 -16.69 2.93
N LEU A 57 6.16 -16.71 3.39
CA LEU A 57 5.36 -17.94 3.48
C LEU A 57 5.04 -18.54 2.09
N ASP A 58 4.89 -17.71 1.06
CA ASP A 58 4.73 -18.16 -0.33
C ASP A 58 5.97 -18.93 -0.79
N VAL A 59 7.14 -18.31 -0.68
CA VAL A 59 8.42 -18.89 -1.10
C VAL A 59 8.77 -20.14 -0.30
N ALA A 60 8.40 -20.19 0.99
CA ALA A 60 8.56 -21.36 1.84
C ALA A 60 7.55 -22.51 1.54
N GLY A 61 6.64 -22.34 0.58
CA GLY A 61 5.62 -23.34 0.25
C GLY A 61 4.49 -23.46 1.29
N GLN A 62 4.40 -22.53 2.25
CA GLN A 62 3.49 -22.58 3.40
C GLN A 62 2.16 -21.84 3.17
N LYS A 63 1.61 -21.89 1.95
CA LYS A 63 0.34 -21.19 1.62
C LYS A 63 -0.90 -21.74 2.32
N THR A 64 -0.83 -22.97 2.82
CA THR A 64 -1.97 -23.69 3.41
C THR A 64 -2.09 -23.45 4.92
N CYS A 65 -1.09 -22.85 5.56
CA CYS A 65 -1.12 -22.64 7.00
C CYS A 65 -2.09 -21.51 7.39
N ASN A 66 -2.64 -21.60 8.61
CA ASN A 66 -3.54 -20.58 9.15
C ASN A 66 -2.87 -19.19 9.20
N LEU A 67 -1.55 -19.13 9.43
CA LEU A 67 -0.80 -17.87 9.45
C LEU A 67 -0.86 -17.16 8.09
N TYR A 68 -0.77 -17.88 6.97
CA TYR A 68 -0.88 -17.29 5.63
C TYR A 68 -2.28 -16.69 5.37
N LEU A 69 -3.31 -17.32 5.92
CA LEU A 69 -4.69 -16.85 5.83
C LEU A 69 -4.92 -15.60 6.70
N PHE A 70 -4.57 -15.66 7.99
CA PHE A 70 -4.72 -14.51 8.89
C PHE A 70 -3.89 -13.32 8.45
N ASN A 71 -2.65 -13.53 8.00
CA ASN A 71 -1.83 -12.48 7.41
C ASN A 71 -2.47 -11.89 6.15
N GLY A 72 -3.13 -12.71 5.32
CA GLY A 72 -3.88 -12.22 4.16
C GLY A 72 -5.06 -11.32 4.53
N LEU A 73 -5.81 -11.66 5.57
CA LEU A 73 -6.90 -10.83 6.08
C LEU A 73 -6.39 -9.53 6.70
N ALA A 74 -5.33 -9.61 7.51
CA ALA A 74 -4.67 -8.44 8.09
C ALA A 74 -4.11 -7.51 7.01
N LEU A 75 -3.47 -8.07 5.97
CA LEU A 75 -2.99 -7.32 4.81
C LEU A 75 -4.13 -6.62 4.08
N PHE A 76 -5.26 -7.30 3.84
CA PHE A 76 -6.43 -6.69 3.19
C PHE A 76 -7.00 -5.52 4.01
N ALA A 77 -7.25 -5.73 5.30
CA ALA A 77 -7.79 -4.68 6.19
C ALA A 77 -6.81 -3.51 6.34
N GLY A 78 -5.53 -3.80 6.57
CA GLY A 78 -4.47 -2.80 6.66
C GLY A 78 -4.34 -1.99 5.37
N TRP A 79 -4.43 -2.62 4.21
CA TRP A 79 -4.39 -1.91 2.92
C TRP A 79 -5.60 -0.98 2.75
N LEU A 80 -6.81 -1.44 3.06
CA LEU A 80 -8.01 -0.62 2.98
C LEU A 80 -7.88 0.63 3.87
N ILE A 81 -7.48 0.45 5.12
CA ILE A 81 -7.41 1.55 6.10
C ILE A 81 -6.23 2.48 5.77
N ALA A 82 -5.02 1.94 5.72
CA ALA A 82 -3.80 2.75 5.64
C ALA A 82 -3.50 3.26 4.23
N ARG A 83 -4.00 2.62 3.17
CA ARG A 83 -3.65 2.97 1.77
C ARG A 83 -4.81 3.46 0.91
N ILE A 84 -6.06 3.16 1.27
CA ILE A 84 -7.23 3.68 0.55
C ILE A 84 -7.91 4.79 1.35
N ILE A 85 -8.39 4.50 2.57
CA ILE A 85 -9.10 5.47 3.41
C ILE A 85 -8.19 6.64 3.78
N LEU A 86 -6.93 6.37 4.16
CA LEU A 86 -5.97 7.43 4.47
C LEU A 86 -5.72 8.37 3.29
N PHE A 87 -5.66 7.86 2.05
CA PHE A 87 -5.46 8.71 0.88
C PHE A 87 -6.70 9.56 0.58
N ILE A 88 -7.91 8.99 0.75
CA ILE A 88 -9.16 9.77 0.66
C ILE A 88 -9.13 10.90 1.69
N TYR A 89 -8.80 10.59 2.94
CA TYR A 89 -8.67 11.58 4.01
C TYR A 89 -7.62 12.65 3.67
N MET A 90 -6.44 12.24 3.22
CA MET A 90 -5.34 13.14 2.87
C MET A 90 -5.75 14.10 1.75
N PHE A 91 -6.38 13.63 0.67
CA PHE A 91 -6.86 14.51 -0.41
C PHE A 91 -7.99 15.44 0.05
N THR A 92 -8.88 14.94 0.92
CA THR A 92 -9.93 15.76 1.52
C THR A 92 -9.34 16.86 2.39
N HIS A 93 -8.34 16.53 3.21
CA HIS A 93 -7.61 17.49 4.02
C HIS A 93 -6.89 18.54 3.14
N MET A 94 -6.23 18.10 2.07
CA MET A 94 -5.59 19.02 1.11
C MET A 94 -6.59 19.97 0.46
N TYR A 95 -7.80 19.49 0.13
CA TYR A 95 -8.85 20.30 -0.45
C TYR A 95 -9.35 21.38 0.53
N PHE A 96 -9.63 21.00 1.79
CA PHE A 96 -10.07 21.97 2.81
C PHE A 96 -8.96 22.94 3.24
N HIS A 97 -7.69 22.53 3.15
CA HIS A 97 -6.53 23.35 3.49
C HIS A 97 -5.78 23.84 2.23
N PHE A 98 -6.49 24.04 1.12
CA PHE A 98 -5.88 24.30 -0.18
C PHE A 98 -4.97 25.54 -0.18
N ASP A 99 -5.38 26.63 0.49
CA ASP A 99 -4.57 27.85 0.58
C ASP A 99 -3.23 27.60 1.30
N GLN A 100 -3.21 26.75 2.32
CA GLN A 100 -1.98 26.35 3.03
C GLN A 100 -1.09 25.45 2.16
N VAL A 101 -1.70 24.56 1.37
CA VAL A 101 -0.96 23.71 0.43
C VAL A 101 -0.34 24.58 -0.68
N LYS A 102 -1.09 25.56 -1.18
CA LYS A 102 -0.64 26.51 -2.20
C LYS A 102 0.50 27.40 -1.72
N SER A 103 0.59 27.70 -0.42
CA SER A 103 1.61 28.58 0.15
C SER A 103 2.98 27.94 0.42
N ILE A 104 3.20 26.66 0.06
CA ILE A 104 4.47 25.96 0.34
C ILE A 104 5.65 26.58 -0.41
N PHE A 105 5.78 26.29 -1.71
CA PHE A 105 6.67 26.86 -2.73
C PHE A 105 6.34 26.12 -4.03
N THR A 106 6.65 26.68 -5.20
CA THR A 106 6.15 26.14 -6.49
C THR A 106 6.40 24.64 -6.66
N LEU A 107 7.64 24.19 -6.51
CA LEU A 107 7.98 22.77 -6.63
C LEU A 107 7.30 21.93 -5.53
N GLY A 108 7.28 22.40 -4.28
CA GLY A 108 6.65 21.71 -3.17
C GLY A 108 5.14 21.55 -3.34
N PHE A 109 4.45 22.56 -3.87
CA PHE A 109 3.02 22.50 -4.19
C PHE A 109 2.73 21.42 -5.23
N TYR A 110 3.41 21.46 -6.38
CA TYR A 110 3.22 20.46 -7.42
C TYR A 110 3.59 19.05 -6.96
N SER A 111 4.68 18.90 -6.21
CA SER A 111 5.09 17.60 -5.66
C SER A 111 4.12 17.06 -4.61
N THR A 112 3.56 17.94 -3.76
CA THR A 112 2.56 17.55 -2.75
C THR A 112 1.24 17.11 -3.40
N LEU A 113 0.92 17.59 -4.60
CA LEU A 113 -0.24 17.12 -5.37
C LEU A 113 0.06 15.86 -6.19
N MET A 114 1.15 15.87 -6.96
CA MET A 114 1.46 14.85 -7.96
C MET A 114 1.93 13.55 -7.32
N VAL A 115 2.86 13.59 -6.36
CA VAL A 115 3.43 12.37 -5.78
C VAL A 115 2.36 11.53 -5.10
N PRO A 116 1.53 12.08 -4.19
CA PRO A 116 0.50 11.27 -3.55
C PRO A 116 -0.58 10.81 -4.52
N SER A 117 -0.86 11.56 -5.61
CA SER A 117 -1.79 11.12 -6.66
C SER A 117 -1.29 9.85 -7.37
N VAL A 118 -0.01 9.82 -7.77
CA VAL A 118 0.57 8.63 -8.39
C VAL A 118 0.59 7.45 -7.41
N VAL A 119 0.99 7.69 -6.16
CA VAL A 119 1.01 6.65 -5.12
C VAL A 119 -0.40 6.11 -4.84
N ALA A 120 -1.42 6.97 -4.85
CA ALA A 120 -2.82 6.55 -4.69
C ALA A 120 -3.27 5.59 -5.80
N VAL A 121 -2.95 5.89 -7.06
CA VAL A 121 -3.26 5.01 -8.20
C VAL A 121 -2.59 3.65 -8.03
N LEU A 122 -1.31 3.63 -7.65
CA LEU A 122 -0.59 2.38 -7.37
C LEU A 122 -1.25 1.59 -6.23
N ASN A 123 -1.65 2.27 -5.15
CA ASN A 123 -2.36 1.66 -4.02
C ASN A 123 -3.69 1.02 -4.45
N VAL A 124 -4.44 1.65 -5.35
CA VAL A 124 -5.67 1.07 -5.92
C VAL A 124 -5.37 -0.16 -6.77
N VAL A 125 -4.38 -0.08 -7.67
CA VAL A 125 -3.96 -1.21 -8.52
C VAL A 125 -3.58 -2.43 -7.66
N TRP A 126 -2.79 -2.23 -6.62
CA TRP A 126 -2.42 -3.31 -5.70
C TRP A 126 -3.60 -3.79 -4.86
N PHE A 127 -4.49 -2.90 -4.41
CA PHE A 127 -5.68 -3.30 -3.66
C PHE A 127 -6.58 -4.23 -4.48
N VAL A 128 -6.77 -3.95 -5.78
CA VAL A 128 -7.51 -4.85 -6.69
C VAL A 128 -6.86 -6.24 -6.75
N LYS A 129 -5.53 -6.32 -6.79
CA LYS A 129 -4.80 -7.62 -6.76
C LYS A 129 -5.02 -8.36 -5.44
N ILE A 130 -4.96 -7.66 -4.31
CA ILE A 130 -5.17 -8.23 -2.97
C ILE A 130 -6.61 -8.72 -2.82
N PHE A 131 -7.59 -7.91 -3.21
CA PHE A 131 -9.02 -8.26 -3.16
C PHE A 131 -9.31 -9.52 -3.99
N LYS A 132 -8.85 -9.57 -5.25
CA LYS A 132 -9.00 -10.77 -6.09
C LYS A 132 -8.36 -12.02 -5.46
N GLY A 133 -7.18 -11.87 -4.85
CA GLY A 133 -6.52 -12.95 -4.13
C GLY A 133 -7.31 -13.45 -2.92
N MET A 134 -7.93 -12.53 -2.18
CA MET A 134 -8.76 -12.85 -1.02
C MET A 134 -10.05 -13.57 -1.42
N VAL A 135 -10.76 -13.07 -2.44
CA VAL A 135 -11.97 -13.73 -2.98
C VAL A 135 -11.65 -15.16 -3.42
N LYS A 136 -10.56 -15.37 -4.15
CA LYS A 136 -10.12 -16.71 -4.57
C LYS A 136 -9.86 -17.65 -3.39
N THR A 137 -9.29 -17.13 -2.30
CA THR A 137 -8.97 -17.92 -1.11
C THR A 137 -10.24 -18.33 -0.36
N LEU A 138 -11.19 -17.40 -0.20
CA LEU A 138 -12.47 -17.65 0.46
C LEU A 138 -13.33 -18.64 -0.34
N SER A 139 -13.41 -18.49 -1.66
CA SER A 139 -14.20 -19.40 -2.51
C SER A 139 -13.69 -20.85 -2.45
N ARG A 140 -12.37 -21.07 -2.45
CA ARG A 140 -11.79 -22.42 -2.31
C ARG A 140 -12.12 -23.06 -0.97
N LYS A 141 -12.08 -22.29 0.12
CA LYS A 141 -12.40 -22.79 1.46
C LYS A 141 -13.89 -23.15 1.58
N LYS A 142 -14.78 -22.36 0.96
CA LYS A 142 -16.21 -22.67 0.89
C LYS A 142 -16.46 -24.00 0.18
N GLN A 143 -15.86 -24.22 -1.00
CA GLN A 143 -15.97 -25.49 -1.73
C GLN A 143 -15.45 -26.69 -0.93
N HIS A 144 -14.31 -26.55 -0.24
CA HIS A 144 -13.76 -27.63 0.58
C HIS A 144 -14.64 -27.96 1.80
N SER A 145 -15.30 -26.95 2.39
CA SER A 145 -16.25 -27.14 3.48
C SER A 145 -17.57 -27.75 3.02
N GLU A 146 -18.01 -27.50 1.79
CA GLU A 146 -19.22 -28.08 1.20
C GLU A 146 -19.00 -29.55 0.79
N ASN A 147 -17.82 -29.89 0.27
CA ASN A 147 -17.49 -31.27 -0.07
C ASN A 147 -17.24 -32.14 1.17
N GLY A 148 -16.56 -31.62 2.20
CA GLY A 148 -16.33 -32.37 3.45
C GLY A 148 -17.57 -32.56 4.35
N LYS A 149 -18.74 -32.06 3.93
CA LYS A 149 -20.05 -32.34 4.56
C LYS A 149 -20.86 -33.42 3.81
N LYS A 150 -20.38 -33.88 2.64
CA LYS A 150 -21.06 -34.89 1.81
C LYS A 150 -20.49 -36.29 1.95
N ASP A 151 -19.43 -36.44 2.75
CA ASP A 151 -18.85 -37.72 3.19
C ASP A 151 -19.22 -37.97 4.65
#